data_AF-A0A7K2KRA9-F1
#
_entry.id   AF-A0A7K2KRA9-F1
#
_cell.length_a   1.000
_cell.length_b   1.000
_cell.length_c   1.000
_cell.angle_alpha   90.00
_cell.angle_beta   90.00
_cell.angle_gamma   90.00
#
_symmetry.space_group_name_H-M   'P 1'
#
loop_
_entity.id
_entity.type
_entity.pdbx_description
1 polymer ?
#
loop_
_entity_poly.entity_id
_entity_poly.type
_entity_poly.pdbx_seq_one_letter_code
_entity_poly.pdbx_strand_id
1 'polypeptide(L)' 'MVALLRISAPGRDTTPSVRSWCSCGRDLVAFGQRESVALIADHTRHLTACPLLTEGKEAA' A
#
# COMPACT_ATOMS: atom_id res chain seq x y z
N MET A 1 13.94 1.07 -0.35
CA MET A 1 12.58 1.41 0.14
C MET A 1 12.08 0.30 1.04
N VAL A 2 11.41 0.63 2.14
CA VAL A 2 10.60 -0.32 2.90
C VAL A 2 9.12 0.06 2.73
N ALA A 3 8.34 -0.83 2.14
CA ALA A 3 6.89 -0.72 1.99
C ALA A 3 6.26 -2.08 2.31
N LEU A 4 5.16 -2.07 3.05
CA LEU A 4 4.45 -3.25 3.52
C LEU A 4 2.98 -3.18 3.09
N LEU A 5 2.46 -4.31 2.64
CA LEU A 5 1.04 -4.51 2.37
C LEU A 5 0.52 -5.63 3.27
N ARG A 6 -0.46 -5.31 4.12
CA ARG A 6 -1.16 -6.28 4.95
C ARG A 6 -2.56 -6.48 4.42
N ILE A 7 -2.93 -7.72 4.15
CA ILE A 7 -4.28 -8.11 3.74
C ILE A 7 -4.85 -8.97 4.86
N SER A 8 -6.03 -8.60 5.38
CA SER A 8 -6.76 -9.36 6.38
C SER A 8 -8.13 -9.73 5.82
N ALA A 9 -8.33 -11.02 5.55
CA ALA A 9 -9.59 -11.59 5.06
C ALA A 9 -9.94 -12.82 5.93
N PRO A 10 -10.57 -12.62 7.10
CA PRO A 10 -10.71 -13.68 8.10
C PRO A 10 -11.81 -14.73 7.79
N GLY A 11 -12.58 -14.59 6.69
CA GLY A 11 -13.59 -15.58 6.32
C GLY A 11 -14.47 -15.17 5.12
N ARG A 12 -15.36 -16.08 4.69
CA ARG A 12 -16.19 -15.95 3.47
C ARG A 12 -17.27 -14.85 3.52
N ASP A 13 -17.52 -14.27 4.70
CA ASP A 13 -18.56 -13.24 4.92
C ASP A 13 -18.01 -11.99 5.65
N THR A 14 -16.68 -11.88 5.80
CA THR A 14 -16.09 -10.73 6.46
C THR A 14 -15.58 -9.73 5.44
N THR A 15 -15.88 -8.45 5.67
CA THR A 15 -15.33 -7.32 4.92
C THR A 15 -13.80 -7.42 4.93
N PRO A 16 -13.15 -7.67 3.78
CA PRO A 16 -11.70 -7.71 3.72
C PRO A 16 -11.15 -6.32 4.06
N SER A 17 -10.01 -6.28 4.74
CA SER A 17 -9.28 -5.05 4.99
C SER A 17 -7.87 -5.15 4.44
N VAL A 18 -7.41 -4.06 3.86
CA VAL A 18 -6.05 -3.94 3.35
C VAL A 18 -5.42 -2.71 3.98
N ARG A 19 -4.19 -2.85 4.47
CA ARG A 19 -3.38 -1.75 4.96
C ARG A 19 -2.11 -1.66 4.13
N SER A 20 -1.84 -0.49 3.58
CA SER A 20 -0.65 -0.14 2.82
C SER A 20 0.17 0.83 3.64
N TRP A 21 1.38 0.43 4.01
CA TRP A 21 2.30 1.25 4.78
C TRP A 21 3.63 1.43 4.04
N CYS A 22 4.23 2.60 4.12
CA CYS A 22 5.57 2.85 3.62
C CYS A 22 6.35 3.77 4.55
N SER A 23 7.65 3.52 4.63
CA SER A 23 8.63 4.37 5.31
C SER A 23 8.63 5.84 4.86
N CYS A 24 8.05 6.16 3.70
CA CYS A 24 7.91 7.54 3.22
C CYS A 24 6.82 8.35 3.96
N GLY A 25 6.18 7.78 4.97
CA GLY A 25 5.08 8.39 5.70
C GLY A 25 3.69 8.01 5.18
N ARG A 26 3.59 7.11 4.20
CA ARG A 26 2.30 6.61 3.71
C ARG A 26 1.74 5.56 4.67
N ASP A 27 0.51 5.78 5.15
CA ASP A 27 -0.27 4.77 5.89
C ASP A 27 -1.74 4.87 5.48
N LEU A 28 -2.20 3.95 4.63
CA LEU A 28 -3.57 3.90 4.14
C LEU A 28 -4.24 2.58 4.49
N VAL A 29 -5.52 2.64 4.80
CA VAL A 29 -6.36 1.48 5.08
C VAL A 29 -7.60 1.53 4.21
N ALA A 30 -7.94 0.39 3.60
CA ALA A 30 -9.14 0.19 2.82
C ALA A 30 -9.94 -0.97 3.38
N PHE A 31 -11.26 -0.87 3.30
CA PHE A 31 -12.21 -1.88 3.73
C PHE A 31 -13.15 -2.23 2.57
N GLY A 32 -13.49 -3.51 2.45
CA GLY A 32 -14.35 -4.00 1.38
C GLY A 32 -13.55 -4.38 0.14
N GLN A 33 -14.14 -5.25 -0.68
CA GLN A 33 -13.40 -5.93 -1.74
C GLN A 33 -12.90 -4.97 -2.83
N ARG A 34 -13.73 -4.01 -3.26
CA ARG A 34 -13.37 -3.03 -4.29
C ARG A 34 -12.23 -2.11 -3.83
N GLU A 35 -12.38 -1.51 -2.66
CA GLU A 35 -11.37 -0.62 -2.09
C GLU A 35 -10.07 -1.37 -1.79
N SER A 36 -10.16 -2.62 -1.34
CA SER A 36 -9.00 -3.49 -1.14
C SER A 36 -8.22 -3.68 -2.44
N VAL A 37 -8.89 -4.02 -3.54
CA VAL A 37 -8.24 -4.20 -4.85
C VAL A 37 -7.63 -2.89 -5.34
N ALA A 38 -8.34 -1.77 -5.17
CA ALA A 38 -7.83 -0.45 -5.53
C ALA A 38 -6.56 -0.11 -4.74
N LEU A 39 -6.55 -0.35 -3.42
CA LEU A 39 -5.40 -0.07 -2.57
C LEU A 39 -4.19 -0.97 -2.87
N ILE A 40 -4.43 -2.23 -3.27
CA ILE A 40 -3.36 -3.14 -3.73
C ILE A 40 -2.71 -2.61 -5.02
N ALA A 41 -3.53 -2.19 -5.99
CA ALA A 41 -3.04 -1.61 -7.24
C ALA A 41 -2.27 -0.30 -6.99
N ASP A 42 -2.79 0.55 -6.11
CA ASP A 42 -2.14 1.79 -5.72
C ASP A 42 -0.81 1.54 -4.98
N HIS A 43 -0.76 0.55 -4.08
CA HIS A 43 0.49 0.13 -3.44
C HIS A 43 1.55 -0.29 -4.46
N THR A 44 1.15 -1.05 -5.49
CA THR A 44 2.07 -1.49 -6.55
C THR A 44 2.64 -0.31 -7.34
N ARG A 45 1.80 0.69 -7.68
CA ARG A 45 2.26 1.93 -8.33
C ARG A 45 3.18 2.74 -7.42
N HIS A 46 2.86 2.77 -6.13
CA HIS A 46 3.66 3.48 -5.15
C HIS A 46 5.07 2.89 -5.01
N LEU A 47 5.25 1.57 -5.16
CA LEU A 47 6.59 0.95 -5.12
C LEU A 47 7.56 1.56 -6.16
N THR A 48 7.06 2.05 -7.30
CA THR A 48 7.88 2.67 -8.35
C THR A 48 7.90 4.21 -8.30
N ALA A 49 6.87 4.82 -7.70
CA ALA A 49 6.69 6.27 -7.66
C ALA A 49 6.94 6.89 -6.28
N CYS A 50 7.44 6.10 -5.32
CA CYS A 50 7.63 6.57 -3.96
C CYS A 50 8.66 7.68 -3.88
N PRO A 51 8.36 8.77 -3.14
CA PRO A 51 9.26 9.90 -3.02
C PRO A 51 10.62 9.50 -2.43
N LEU A 52 10.67 8.62 -1.42
CA LEU A 52 11.95 8.10 -0.91
C LEU A 52 12.83 7.41 -1.96
N LEU A 53 12.23 6.92 -3.04
CA LEU A 53 12.93 6.24 -4.14
C LEU A 53 13.35 7.24 -5.23
N THR A 54 12.65 8.37 -5.37
CA THR A 54 12.97 9.45 -6.31
C THR A 54 13.92 10.49 -5.71
N GLU A 55 13.72 10.88 -4.45
CA GLU A 55 14.57 11.80 -3.68
C GLU A 55 15.97 11.21 -3.46
N GLY A 56 16.07 9.88 -3.29
CA GLY A 56 17.36 9.17 -3.26
C GLY A 56 18.09 9.11 -4.61
N LYS A 57 17.46 9.54 -5.72
CA LYS A 57 18.09 9.67 -7.04
C LYS A 57 18.53 11.10 -7.38
N GLU A 58 18.12 12.10 -6.61
CA GLU A 58 18.58 13.49 -6.75
C GLU A 58 19.79 13.83 -5.86
N ALA A 59 20.43 12.80 -5.29
CA ALA A 59 21.71 12.90 -4.61
C ALA A 59 22.75 12.01 -5.32
N ALA A 60 23.13 12.39 -6.55
CA ALA A 60 24.29 11.84 -7.26
C ALA A 60 24.93 12.92 -8.15
#